data_AF-A0A0Q4XRE1-F1
#
_entry.id   AF-A0A0Q4XRE1-F1
#
_cell.length_a   1.000
_cell.length_b   1.000
_cell.length_c   1.000
_cell.angle_alpha   90.00
_cell.angle_beta   90.00
_cell.angle_gamma   90.00
#
_symmetry.space_group_name_H-M   'P 1'
#
loop_
_entity.id
_entity.type
_entity.pdbx_description
1 polymer ?
#
loop_
_entity_poly.entity_id
_entity_poly.type
_entity_poly.pdbx_seq_one_letter_code
_entity_poly.pdbx_strand_id
1 'polypeptide(L)'
;MTITLDDVKAGKLRDDGHMNYGPNGSGWLMQHSAIPRLTCIDRGYAGAARQAAGLPFERVWCVDGMPVASLEAAIDALNVPPVFTDEERTVLEHVPAEWVERVAFSERIAAKAGLPIGPALEGLHRKGALETALRPGEPFATVWIRRAPGEEAGE
;
A
#
# COMPACT_ATOMS: atom_id res chain seq x y z
N MET A 1 6.08 -9.87 16.33
CA MET A 1 7.01 -8.83 16.83
C MET A 1 6.18 -7.61 17.16
N THR A 2 6.41 -6.97 18.30
CA THR A 2 5.77 -5.69 18.63
C THR A 2 6.59 -4.58 17.98
N ILE A 3 5.95 -3.77 17.15
CA ILE A 3 6.54 -2.61 16.48
C ILE A 3 6.58 -1.45 17.48
N THR A 4 7.72 -0.79 17.58
CA THR A 4 8.00 0.37 18.43
C THR A 4 8.34 1.61 17.59
N LEU A 5 8.45 2.77 18.25
CA LEU A 5 8.91 3.99 17.60
C LEU A 5 10.35 3.85 17.06
N ASP A 6 11.21 3.10 17.74
CA ASP A 6 12.60 2.89 17.30
C ASP A 6 12.65 2.03 16.04
N ASP A 7 11.77 1.03 15.93
CA ASP A 7 11.62 0.23 14.70
C ASP A 7 11.21 1.09 13.50
N VAL A 8 10.27 2.03 13.73
CA VAL A 8 9.85 2.99 12.70
C VAL A 8 10.98 3.96 12.34
N LYS A 9 11.75 4.43 13.32
CA LYS A 9 12.87 5.36 13.06
C LYS A 9 14.07 4.70 12.40
N ALA A 10 14.23 3.38 12.54
CA ALA A 10 15.30 2.63 11.90
C ALA A 10 15.13 2.53 10.37
N GLY A 11 13.90 2.66 9.87
CA GLY A 11 13.61 2.64 8.44
C GLY A 11 13.64 4.02 7.78
N LYS A 12 13.25 4.05 6.51
CA LYS A 12 13.12 5.28 5.71
C LYS A 12 11.79 5.29 4.98
N LEU A 13 11.30 6.49 4.67
CA LEU A 13 10.21 6.69 3.73
C LEU A 13 10.77 6.73 2.31
N ARG A 14 10.18 5.97 1.40
CA ARG A 14 10.50 5.94 -0.03
C ARG A 14 9.29 6.39 -0.83
N ASP A 15 9.53 7.11 -1.92
CA ASP A 15 8.47 7.51 -2.85
C ASP A 15 7.78 6.25 -3.41
N ASP A 16 6.45 6.25 -3.34
CA ASP A 16 5.59 5.15 -3.74
C ASP A 16 4.47 5.61 -4.70
N GLY A 17 4.47 6.90 -5.07
CA GLY A 17 3.53 7.44 -6.05
C GLY A 17 3.03 8.83 -5.71
N HIS A 18 2.33 9.45 -6.66
CA HIS A 18 1.79 10.80 -6.50
C HIS A 18 0.27 10.79 -6.67
N MET A 19 -0.41 11.50 -5.77
CA MET A 19 -1.85 11.72 -5.78
C MET A 19 -2.15 13.08 -6.40
N ASN A 20 -3.03 13.10 -7.40
CA ASN A 20 -3.51 14.34 -8.00
C ASN A 20 -4.93 14.64 -7.49
N TYR A 21 -5.10 15.71 -6.71
CA TYR A 21 -6.40 16.18 -6.23
C TYR A 21 -6.97 17.30 -7.12
N GLY A 22 -6.42 17.49 -8.31
CA GLY A 22 -6.81 18.51 -9.27
C GLY A 22 -6.67 19.93 -8.69
N PRO A 23 -7.73 20.76 -8.72
CA PRO A 23 -7.66 22.13 -8.20
C PRO A 23 -7.46 22.19 -6.68
N ASN A 24 -7.63 21.08 -5.96
CA ASN A 24 -7.52 21.01 -4.50
C ASN A 24 -6.10 20.70 -4.01
N GLY A 25 -5.16 20.39 -4.92
CA GLY A 25 -3.75 20.20 -4.61
C GLY A 25 -3.19 18.85 -5.08
N SER A 26 -2.11 18.41 -4.45
CA SER A 26 -1.41 17.16 -4.78
C SER A 26 -0.89 16.48 -3.52
N GLY A 27 -0.46 15.23 -3.63
CA GLY A 27 0.16 14.52 -2.52
C GLY A 27 1.27 13.58 -2.97
N TRP A 28 2.30 13.44 -2.14
CA TRP A 28 3.33 12.40 -2.31
C TRP A 28 3.02 11.24 -1.38
N LEU A 29 2.74 10.08 -1.96
CA LEU A 29 2.62 8.83 -1.22
C LEU A 29 4.02 8.30 -0.95
N MET A 30 4.29 7.97 0.31
CA MET A 30 5.52 7.33 0.70
C MET A 30 5.23 6.06 1.49
N GLN A 31 6.02 5.02 1.22
CA GLN A 31 5.97 3.75 1.94
C GLN A 31 7.20 3.59 2.83
N HIS A 32 7.01 3.03 4.02
CA HIS A 32 8.13 2.71 4.90
C HIS A 32 8.94 1.53 4.34
N SER A 33 10.27 1.64 4.37
CA SER A 33 11.18 0.69 3.72
C SER A 33 11.19 -0.70 4.37
N ALA A 34 10.91 -0.78 5.67
CA ALA A 34 10.97 -2.01 6.45
C ALA A 34 9.60 -2.46 6.98
N ILE A 35 8.58 -1.60 6.93
CA ILE A 35 7.24 -1.86 7.48
C ILE A 35 6.23 -1.51 6.37
N PRO A 36 5.99 -2.41 5.40
CA PRO A 36 5.19 -2.08 4.21
C PRO A 36 3.78 -1.55 4.51
N ARG A 37 3.22 -1.96 5.66
CA ARG A 37 1.92 -1.51 6.19
C ARG A 37 1.87 -0.04 6.57
N LEU A 38 3.02 0.57 6.86
CA LEU A 38 3.13 1.98 7.23
C LEU A 38 3.38 2.83 5.99
N THR A 39 2.43 3.68 5.66
CA THR A 39 2.56 4.69 4.60
C THR A 39 2.24 6.07 5.14
N CYS A 40 2.60 7.10 4.39
CA CYS A 40 2.08 8.44 4.64
C CYS A 40 1.90 9.20 3.33
N ILE A 41 1.02 10.21 3.39
CA ILE A 41 0.75 11.12 2.29
C ILE A 41 1.17 12.51 2.75
N ASP A 42 2.17 13.05 2.06
CA ASP A 42 2.58 14.44 2.17
C ASP A 42 1.68 15.28 1.26
N ARG A 43 0.57 15.75 1.81
CA ARG A 43 -0.51 16.40 1.07
C ARG A 43 -0.32 17.92 1.05
N GLY A 44 -0.15 18.46 -0.14
CA GLY A 44 -0.23 19.89 -0.42
C GLY A 44 -1.65 20.33 -0.72
N TYR A 45 -2.10 21.41 -0.08
CA TYR A 45 -3.41 22.00 -0.29
C TYR A 45 -3.37 23.19 -1.26
N ALA A 46 -4.35 23.27 -2.15
CA ALA A 46 -4.55 24.40 -3.06
C ALA A 46 -6.01 24.91 -3.05
N GLY A 47 -6.20 26.13 -3.56
CA GLY A 47 -7.53 26.73 -3.77
C GLY A 47 -8.40 26.75 -2.51
N ALA A 48 -9.66 26.35 -2.67
CA ALA A 48 -10.64 26.29 -1.59
C ALA A 48 -10.25 25.28 -0.49
N ALA A 49 -9.59 24.18 -0.86
CA ALA A 49 -9.14 23.17 0.10
C ALA A 49 -8.10 23.73 1.07
N ARG A 50 -7.19 24.60 0.59
CA ARG A 50 -6.23 25.30 1.46
C ARG A 50 -6.92 26.23 2.45
N GLN A 51 -7.97 26.93 2.03
CA GLN A 51 -8.74 27.80 2.92
C GLN A 51 -9.47 26.98 3.99
N ALA A 52 -10.09 25.86 3.60
CA ALA A 52 -10.79 24.97 4.52
C ALA A 52 -9.86 24.28 5.52
N ALA A 53 -8.68 23.84 5.06
CA ALA A 53 -7.69 23.18 5.92
C ALA A 53 -6.96 24.16 6.85
N GLY A 54 -6.88 25.45 6.48
CA GLY A 54 -6.16 26.47 7.26
C GLY A 54 -4.64 26.35 7.20
N LEU A 55 -4.10 25.44 6.39
CA LEU A 55 -2.68 25.14 6.27
C LEU A 55 -2.33 24.74 4.82
N PRO A 56 -1.09 25.02 4.35
CA PRO A 56 -0.69 24.73 2.99
C PRO A 56 -0.34 23.25 2.78
N PHE A 57 -0.05 22.52 3.86
CA PHE A 57 0.49 21.17 3.77
C PHE A 57 0.27 20.38 5.06
N GLU A 58 -0.05 19.09 4.94
CA GLU A 58 -0.13 18.14 6.05
C GLU A 58 0.56 16.81 5.71
N ARG A 59 1.02 16.09 6.74
CA ARG A 59 1.36 14.68 6.63
C ARG A 59 0.23 13.84 7.20
N VAL A 60 -0.35 12.98 6.38
CA VAL A 60 -1.36 12.00 6.78
C VAL A 60 -0.66 10.65 6.93
N TRP A 61 -0.60 10.11 8.14
CA TRP A 61 -0.12 8.74 8.36
C TRP A 61 -1.22 7.75 8.02
N CYS A 62 -0.85 6.61 7.46
CA CYS A 62 -1.78 5.55 7.12
C CYS A 62 -1.24 4.17 7.52
N VAL A 63 -2.15 3.29 7.95
CA VAL A 63 -1.89 1.87 8.20
C VAL A 63 -2.89 1.05 7.39
N ASP A 64 -2.42 0.06 6.66
CA ASP A 64 -3.26 -0.79 5.77
C ASP A 64 -4.06 0.02 4.74
N GLY A 65 -3.55 1.20 4.37
CA GLY A 65 -4.21 2.13 3.46
C GLY A 65 -5.26 3.04 4.09
N MET A 66 -5.46 2.97 5.40
CA MET A 66 -6.42 3.80 6.14
C MET A 66 -5.71 4.91 6.92
N PRO A 67 -6.19 6.16 6.89
CA PRO A 67 -5.56 7.27 7.60
C PRO A 67 -5.71 7.11 9.11
N VAL A 68 -4.67 7.51 9.84
CA VAL A 68 -4.62 7.54 11.31
C VAL A 68 -4.21 8.93 11.80
N ALA A 69 -4.56 9.26 13.03
CA ALA A 69 -4.45 10.62 13.55
C ALA A 69 -3.00 11.08 13.79
N SER A 70 -2.09 10.17 14.11
CA SER A 70 -0.69 10.47 14.41
C SER A 70 0.21 9.28 14.15
N LEU A 71 1.52 9.47 14.29
CA LEU A 71 2.49 8.38 14.19
C LEU A 71 2.36 7.37 15.33
N GLU A 72 2.03 7.85 16.53
CA GLU A 72 1.77 6.99 17.70
C GLU A 72 0.55 6.11 17.46
N ALA A 73 -0.54 6.69 16.93
CA ALA A 73 -1.72 5.91 16.54
C ALA A 73 -1.41 4.90 15.41
N ALA A 74 -0.49 5.23 14.51
CA ALA A 74 0.00 4.30 13.50
C ALA A 74 0.73 3.12 14.12
N ILE A 75 1.61 3.36 15.10
CA ILE A 75 2.34 2.31 15.82
C ILE A 75 1.36 1.38 16.55
N ASP A 76 0.36 1.92 17.23
CA ASP A 76 -0.67 1.13 17.89
C ASP A 76 -1.43 0.24 16.88
N ALA A 77 -1.82 0.80 15.73
CA ALA A 77 -2.52 0.06 14.68
C ALA A 77 -1.65 -1.01 14.00
N LEU A 78 -0.35 -0.75 13.80
CA LEU A 78 0.60 -1.71 13.22
C LEU A 78 0.78 -2.96 14.09
N ASN A 79 0.58 -2.82 15.40
CA ASN A 79 0.62 -3.94 16.35
C ASN A 79 -0.65 -4.78 16.35
N VAL A 80 -1.67 -4.40 15.58
CA VAL A 80 -2.87 -5.21 15.33
C VAL A 80 -2.70 -5.95 13.99
N PRO A 81 -3.03 -7.26 13.91
CA PRO A 81 -3.03 -7.98 12.64
C PRO A 81 -3.93 -7.31 11.59
N PRO A 82 -3.53 -7.29 10.30
CA PRO A 82 -4.35 -6.70 9.26
C PRO A 82 -5.65 -7.50 9.07
N VAL A 83 -6.75 -6.80 8.79
CA VAL A 83 -8.04 -7.42 8.48
C VAL A 83 -8.24 -7.43 6.97
N PHE A 84 -8.43 -8.62 6.40
CA PHE A 84 -8.70 -8.80 4.98
C PHE A 84 -10.19 -8.84 4.67
N THR A 85 -10.61 -8.18 3.59
CA THR A 85 -11.96 -8.33 3.03
C THR A 85 -12.09 -9.69 2.32
N ASP A 86 -13.30 -10.10 2.00
CA ASP A 86 -13.55 -11.37 1.30
C ASP A 86 -12.93 -11.36 -0.10
N GLU A 87 -12.96 -10.22 -0.80
CA GLU A 87 -12.30 -10.05 -2.09
C GLU A 87 -10.78 -10.15 -1.98
N GLU A 88 -10.20 -9.54 -0.94
CA GLU A 88 -8.76 -9.63 -0.69
C GLU A 88 -8.35 -11.06 -0.37
N ARG A 89 -9.10 -11.80 0.45
CA ARG A 89 -8.83 -13.22 0.74
C ARG A 89 -8.88 -14.07 -0.52
N THR A 90 -9.93 -13.90 -1.33
CA THR A 90 -10.12 -14.61 -2.60
C THR A 90 -8.94 -14.37 -3.55
N VAL A 91 -8.47 -13.12 -3.66
CA VAL A 91 -7.32 -12.80 -4.50
C VAL A 91 -6.02 -13.36 -3.89
N LEU A 92 -5.85 -13.25 -2.58
CA LEU A 92 -4.67 -13.69 -1.85
C LEU A 92 -4.41 -15.18 -2.05
N GLU A 93 -5.44 -16.04 -2.01
CA GLU A 93 -5.37 -17.48 -2.31
C GLU A 93 -4.71 -17.81 -3.66
N HIS A 94 -4.71 -16.86 -4.59
CA HIS A 94 -4.11 -17.03 -5.90
C HIS A 94 -2.75 -16.37 -6.06
N VAL A 95 -2.35 -15.48 -5.15
CA VAL A 95 -1.05 -14.80 -5.21
C VAL A 95 0.07 -15.82 -5.02
N PRO A 96 0.97 -15.98 -6.02
CA PRO A 96 2.00 -17.01 -5.99
C PRO A 96 3.13 -16.66 -5.02
N ALA A 97 3.76 -17.67 -4.43
CA ALA A 97 4.96 -17.49 -3.60
C ALA A 97 6.17 -17.04 -4.42
N GLU A 98 6.26 -17.49 -5.66
CA GLU A 98 7.28 -17.08 -6.61
C GLU A 98 6.89 -15.81 -7.36
N TRP A 99 7.89 -15.10 -7.86
CA TRP A 99 7.67 -13.90 -8.64
C TRP A 99 7.05 -14.25 -10.00
N VAL A 100 5.92 -13.63 -10.31
CA VAL A 100 5.27 -13.70 -11.62
C VAL A 100 5.00 -12.31 -12.17
N GLU A 101 4.78 -12.21 -13.47
CA GLU A 101 4.36 -10.96 -14.10
C GLU A 101 2.94 -10.56 -13.65
N ARG A 102 2.79 -9.31 -13.18
CA ARG A 102 1.53 -8.80 -12.62
C ARG A 102 0.40 -8.75 -13.63
N VAL A 103 0.67 -8.37 -14.88
CA VAL A 103 -0.37 -8.23 -15.92
C VAL A 103 -0.97 -9.60 -16.23
N ALA A 104 -0.13 -10.56 -16.60
CA ALA A 104 -0.54 -11.94 -16.86
C ALA A 104 -1.25 -12.59 -15.66
N PHE A 105 -0.74 -12.36 -14.44
CA PHE A 105 -1.43 -12.77 -13.23
C PHE A 105 -2.83 -12.15 -13.10
N SER A 106 -2.93 -10.83 -13.33
CA SER A 106 -4.17 -10.11 -13.09
C SER A 106 -5.27 -10.49 -14.06
N GLU A 107 -4.94 -10.66 -15.34
CA GLU A 107 -5.88 -11.12 -16.37
C GLU A 107 -6.44 -12.51 -16.02
N ARG A 108 -5.56 -13.43 -15.63
CA ARG A 108 -5.93 -14.80 -15.25
C ARG A 108 -6.86 -14.82 -14.03
N ILE A 109 -6.54 -14.04 -12.99
CA ILE A 109 -7.33 -14.04 -11.75
C ILE A 109 -8.63 -13.25 -11.90
N ALA A 110 -8.63 -12.13 -12.61
CA ALA A 110 -9.87 -11.39 -12.92
C ALA A 110 -10.87 -12.27 -13.69
N ALA A 111 -10.39 -13.05 -14.66
CA ALA A 111 -11.23 -14.00 -15.40
C ALA A 111 -11.80 -15.12 -14.49
N LYS A 112 -11.01 -15.59 -13.52
CA LYS A 112 -11.44 -16.65 -12.58
C LYS A 112 -12.37 -16.15 -11.48
N ALA A 113 -12.09 -14.97 -10.91
CA ALA A 113 -12.85 -14.37 -9.83
C ALA A 113 -14.11 -13.66 -10.30
N GLY A 114 -14.21 -13.33 -11.60
CA GLY A 114 -15.37 -12.65 -12.18
C GLY A 114 -15.55 -11.19 -11.72
N LEU A 115 -14.51 -10.58 -11.14
CA LEU A 115 -14.55 -9.23 -10.58
C LEU A 115 -13.25 -8.46 -10.85
N PRO A 116 -13.28 -7.11 -10.84
CA PRO A 116 -12.06 -6.30 -10.91
C PRO A 116 -11.19 -6.51 -9.66
N ILE A 117 -10.01 -7.13 -9.83
CA ILE A 117 -9.11 -7.44 -8.71
C ILE A 117 -8.13 -6.32 -8.34
N GLY A 118 -8.08 -5.25 -9.13
CA GLY A 118 -7.14 -4.14 -8.93
C GLY A 118 -7.19 -3.55 -7.51
N PRO A 119 -8.38 -3.20 -6.99
CA PRO A 119 -8.51 -2.70 -5.61
C PRO A 119 -8.07 -3.71 -4.55
N ALA A 120 -8.38 -5.01 -4.74
CA ALA A 120 -7.95 -6.07 -3.83
C ALA A 120 -6.41 -6.22 -3.82
N LEU A 121 -5.76 -6.17 -4.99
CA LEU A 121 -4.29 -6.19 -5.06
C LEU A 121 -3.65 -4.99 -4.37
N GLU A 122 -4.23 -3.81 -4.52
CA GLU A 122 -3.76 -2.61 -3.83
C GLU A 122 -3.93 -2.74 -2.31
N GLY A 123 -5.08 -3.24 -1.84
CA GLY A 123 -5.33 -3.49 -0.43
C GLY A 123 -4.36 -4.49 0.17
N LEU A 124 -4.12 -5.63 -0.51
CA LEU A 124 -3.13 -6.62 -0.11
C LEU A 124 -1.71 -6.05 -0.08
N HIS A 125 -1.34 -5.21 -1.05
CA HIS A 125 -0.04 -4.55 -1.06
C HIS A 125 0.14 -3.64 0.16
N ARG A 126 -0.87 -2.81 0.45
CA ARG A 126 -0.88 -1.90 1.61
C ARG A 126 -0.92 -2.63 2.94
N LYS A 127 -1.45 -3.85 2.98
CA LYS A 127 -1.44 -4.73 4.16
C LYS A 127 -0.15 -5.55 4.28
N GLY A 128 0.77 -5.41 3.33
CA GLY A 128 2.04 -6.14 3.31
C GLY A 128 1.89 -7.64 3.01
N ALA A 129 0.74 -8.08 2.49
CA ALA A 129 0.47 -9.48 2.14
C ALA A 129 1.09 -9.87 0.77
N LEU A 130 1.43 -8.87 -0.05
CA LEU A 130 2.13 -9.08 -1.31
C LEU A 130 3.21 -8.03 -1.55
N GLU A 131 4.19 -8.43 -2.36
CA GLU A 131 5.27 -7.57 -2.81
C GLU A 131 5.14 -7.31 -4.31
N THR A 132 5.56 -6.12 -4.72
CA THR A 132 5.68 -5.75 -6.13
C THR A 132 7.11 -5.30 -6.43
N ALA A 133 7.57 -5.57 -7.65
CA ALA A 133 8.89 -5.16 -8.10
C ALA A 133 8.85 -4.77 -9.58
N LEU A 134 9.48 -3.66 -9.93
CA LEU A 134 9.77 -3.34 -11.33
C LEU A 134 11.02 -4.11 -11.76
N ARG A 135 10.90 -4.91 -12.82
CA ARG A 135 12.03 -5.62 -13.43
C ARG A 135 12.30 -5.07 -14.82
N PRO A 136 13.57 -5.03 -15.26
CA PRO A 136 13.89 -4.69 -16.64
C PRO A 136 13.11 -5.58 -17.62
N GLY A 137 12.52 -4.96 -18.63
CA GLY A 137 11.78 -5.63 -19.70
C GLY A 137 11.83 -4.77 -20.96
N GLU A 138 11.70 -5.40 -22.13
CA GLU A 138 11.54 -4.70 -23.41
C GLU A 138 10.06 -4.71 -23.80
N PRO A 139 9.46 -3.57 -24.19
CA PRO A 139 10.04 -2.23 -24.32
C PRO A 139 10.04 -1.38 -23.03
N PHE A 140 9.43 -1.87 -21.94
CA PHE A 140 9.34 -1.17 -20.66
C PHE A 140 9.61 -2.11 -19.49
N ALA A 141 10.01 -1.54 -18.35
CA ALA A 141 10.07 -2.28 -17.11
C ALA A 141 8.71 -2.92 -16.79
N THR A 142 8.72 -4.21 -16.48
CA THR A 142 7.53 -4.99 -16.20
C THR A 142 7.30 -5.03 -14.70
N VAL A 143 6.04 -4.95 -14.25
CA VAL A 143 5.70 -5.13 -12.83
C VAL A 143 5.56 -6.61 -12.54
N TRP A 144 6.28 -7.07 -11.52
CA TRP A 144 6.20 -8.42 -10.98
C TRP A 144 5.55 -8.41 -9.62
N ILE A 145 4.91 -9.51 -9.26
CA ILE A 145 4.17 -9.71 -8.01
C ILE A 145 4.53 -11.06 -7.39
N ARG A 146 4.57 -11.11 -6.06
CA ARG A 146 4.57 -12.35 -5.28
C ARG A 146 3.90 -12.15 -3.93
N ARG A 147 3.59 -13.24 -3.23
CA ARG A 147 3.17 -13.24 -1.83
C ARG A 147 4.33 -12.81 -0.94
N ALA A 148 4.05 -12.03 0.10
CA ALA A 148 5.06 -11.62 1.05
C ALA A 148 5.54 -12.81 1.91
N PRO A 149 6.85 -12.93 2.18
CA PRO A 149 7.38 -14.00 3.03
C PRO A 149 6.86 -13.87 4.47
N GLY A 150 6.27 -14.94 5.01
CA GLY A 150 5.71 -14.99 6.37
C GLY A 150 4.19 -14.96 6.46
N GLU A 151 3.48 -14.70 5.37
CA GLU A 151 2.04 -14.99 5.26
C GLU A 151 1.86 -16.46 4.88
N GLU A 152 1.91 -17.36 5.87
CA GLU A 152 1.49 -18.75 5.67
C GLU A 152 0.06 -18.72 5.10
N ALA A 153 -0.15 -19.42 3.98
CA ALA A 153 -1.48 -19.61 3.44
C ALA A 153 -2.30 -20.30 4.53
N GLY A 154 -3.26 -19.58 5.12
CA GLY A 154 -4.04 -20.08 6.25
C GLY A 154 -4.57 -21.48 5.94
N GLU A 155 -4.15 -22.45 6.75
CA GLU A 155 -4.84 -23.71 6.95
C GLU A 155 -6.22 -23.48 7.57
#